data_AF-A0A2X2K1E4-F1
#
_entry.id   AF-A0A2X2K1E4-F1
#
_cell.length_a   1.000
_cell.length_b   1.000
_cell.length_c   1.000
_cell.angle_alpha   90.00
_cell.angle_beta   90.00
_cell.angle_gamma   90.00
#
_symmetry.space_group_name_H-M   'P 1'
#
loop_
_entity.id
_entity.type
_entity.pdbx_description
1 polymer ?
#
loop_
_entity_poly.entity_id
_entity_poly.type
_entity_poly.pdbx_seq_one_letter_code
_entity_poly.pdbx_strand_id
1 'polypeptide(L)'
;MKSQIDSATTVAGVNQVSATASELNTAMSNLQNGINDEAATKAAQKYTDADSDKQTAYNDAVTAAKTLLDKTAGTNDNKAAVEQALQRVNTAKTALNGDARLNQAKNTAKQQLATMSHLTDAQKANLTSQIERGTTVAGVQGIQANAGTLNEAMNQLRQSIASKDATKASEDYHDANTDLQNAYNDAVTNAEGIISATNNPE
;
A
#
# COMPACT_ATOMS: atom_id res chain seq x y z
N MET A 1 -44.69 10.92 0.86
CA MET A 1 -45.28 11.09 2.21
C MET A 1 -46.32 12.21 2.34
N LYS A 2 -46.08 13.46 1.86
CA LYS A 2 -47.08 14.56 1.89
C LYS A 2 -48.44 14.14 1.29
N SER A 3 -48.45 13.57 0.09
CA SER A 3 -49.67 13.07 -0.57
C SER A 3 -50.36 11.91 0.16
N GLN A 4 -49.61 11.09 0.90
CA GLN A 4 -50.16 9.98 1.70
C GLN A 4 -50.85 10.48 2.98
N ILE A 5 -50.31 11.55 3.59
CA ILE A 5 -51.00 12.27 4.69
C ILE A 5 -52.27 12.93 4.16
N ASP A 6 -52.18 13.62 3.01
CA ASP A 6 -53.31 14.35 2.42
C ASP A 6 -54.45 13.40 1.94
N SER A 7 -54.16 12.11 1.71
CA SER A 7 -55.13 11.08 1.32
C SER A 7 -55.66 10.23 2.49
N ALA A 8 -55.11 10.37 3.69
CA ALA A 8 -55.51 9.55 4.84
C ALA A 8 -56.86 10.03 5.41
N THR A 9 -57.85 9.15 5.47
CA THR A 9 -59.21 9.46 5.94
C THR A 9 -59.44 9.17 7.43
N THR A 10 -58.44 8.62 8.12
CA THR A 10 -58.51 8.26 9.54
C THR A 10 -57.26 8.69 10.30
N VAL A 11 -57.40 8.95 11.61
CA VAL A 11 -56.27 9.23 12.51
C VAL A 11 -55.26 8.08 12.51
N ALA A 12 -55.73 6.83 12.44
CA ALA A 12 -54.87 5.65 12.35
C ALA A 12 -54.02 5.67 11.07
N GLY A 13 -54.59 6.05 9.93
CA GLY A 13 -53.85 6.19 8.66
C GLY A 13 -52.77 7.27 8.72
N VAL A 14 -53.07 8.43 9.32
CA VAL A 14 -52.08 9.51 9.53
C VAL A 14 -50.94 9.04 10.45
N ASN A 15 -51.26 8.33 11.53
CA ASN A 15 -50.27 7.79 12.46
C ASN A 15 -49.33 6.77 11.78
N GLN A 16 -49.86 5.90 10.91
CA GLN A 16 -49.05 4.94 10.16
C GLN A 16 -48.05 5.63 9.21
N VAL A 17 -48.49 6.69 8.52
CA VAL A 17 -47.62 7.47 7.64
C VAL A 17 -46.55 8.21 8.45
N SER A 18 -46.89 8.73 9.62
CA SER A 18 -45.95 9.37 10.54
C SER A 18 -44.88 8.40 11.06
N ALA A 19 -45.28 7.18 11.45
CA ALA A 19 -44.34 6.13 11.87
C ALA A 19 -43.34 5.78 10.75
N THR A 20 -43.86 5.56 9.53
CA THR A 20 -43.03 5.26 8.35
C THR A 20 -42.04 6.39 8.06
N ALA A 21 -42.47 7.65 8.21
CA ALA A 21 -41.62 8.82 8.04
C ALA A 21 -40.47 8.88 9.07
N SER A 22 -40.77 8.58 10.33
CA SER A 22 -39.77 8.54 11.40
C SER A 22 -38.74 7.44 11.18
N GLU A 23 -39.17 6.25 10.77
CA GLU A 23 -38.27 5.13 10.47
C GLU A 23 -37.37 5.43 9.28
N LEU A 24 -37.93 6.00 8.20
CA LEU A 24 -37.15 6.41 7.04
C LEU A 24 -36.12 7.48 7.41
N ASN A 25 -36.51 8.48 8.20
CA ASN A 25 -35.59 9.53 8.67
C ASN A 25 -34.43 8.94 9.51
N THR A 26 -34.73 7.93 10.33
CA THR A 26 -33.72 7.20 11.10
C THR A 26 -32.77 6.44 10.17
N ALA A 27 -33.29 5.70 9.18
CA ALA A 27 -32.47 4.99 8.20
C ALA A 27 -31.57 5.95 7.39
N MET A 28 -32.10 7.10 6.99
CA MET A 28 -31.36 8.14 6.26
C MET A 28 -30.24 8.75 7.12
N SER A 29 -30.52 8.99 8.40
CA SER A 29 -29.49 9.45 9.34
C SER A 29 -28.38 8.43 9.53
N ASN A 30 -28.73 7.14 9.59
CA ASN A 30 -27.75 6.05 9.63
C ASN A 30 -26.92 5.96 8.34
N LEU A 31 -27.55 6.13 7.17
CA LEU A 31 -26.86 6.17 5.88
C LEU A 31 -25.87 7.33 5.82
N GLN A 32 -26.29 8.54 6.24
CA GLN A 32 -25.43 9.72 6.33
C GLN A 32 -24.22 9.45 7.22
N ASN A 33 -24.45 8.89 8.42
CA ASN A 33 -23.37 8.53 9.34
C ASN A 33 -22.39 7.51 8.72
N GLY A 34 -22.90 6.52 7.97
CA GLY A 34 -22.09 5.51 7.30
C GLY A 34 -21.17 6.04 6.20
N ILE A 35 -21.45 7.22 5.64
CA ILE A 35 -20.60 7.86 4.62
C ILE A 35 -19.81 9.08 5.14
N ASN A 36 -20.02 9.52 6.38
CA ASN A 36 -19.37 10.71 6.94
C ASN A 36 -17.83 10.60 6.98
N ASP A 37 -17.30 9.38 7.06
CA ASP A 37 -15.86 9.14 7.09
C ASP A 37 -15.25 8.77 5.73
N GLU A 38 -15.95 9.09 4.63
CA GLU A 38 -15.46 8.85 3.26
C GLU A 38 -14.08 9.45 3.03
N ALA A 39 -13.87 10.71 3.39
CA ALA A 39 -12.60 11.39 3.18
C ALA A 39 -11.45 10.69 3.94
N ALA A 40 -11.69 10.30 5.19
CA ALA A 40 -10.72 9.56 6.00
C ALA A 40 -10.45 8.16 5.42
N THR A 41 -11.51 7.47 4.97
CA THR A 41 -11.40 6.16 4.32
C THR A 41 -10.55 6.23 3.06
N LYS A 42 -10.79 7.25 2.19
CA LYS A 42 -10.03 7.45 0.94
C LYS A 42 -8.58 7.86 1.15
N ALA A 43 -8.28 8.55 2.26
CA ALA A 43 -6.91 8.91 2.63
C ALA A 43 -6.14 7.75 3.26
N ALA A 44 -6.83 6.74 3.80
CA ALA A 44 -6.19 5.61 4.46
C ALA A 44 -5.51 4.66 3.47
N GLN A 45 -4.38 4.09 3.90
CA GLN A 45 -3.63 3.10 3.12
C GLN A 45 -4.50 1.91 2.68
N LYS A 46 -5.40 1.47 3.56
CA LYS A 46 -6.37 0.40 3.29
C LYS A 46 -7.15 0.64 1.99
N TYR A 47 -7.45 1.90 1.66
CA TYR A 47 -8.09 2.28 0.40
C TYR A 47 -7.06 2.52 -0.71
N THR A 48 -6.03 3.34 -0.47
CA THR A 48 -5.12 3.79 -1.55
C THR A 48 -4.37 2.63 -2.19
N ASP A 49 -4.04 1.61 -1.41
CA ASP A 49 -3.36 0.41 -1.89
C ASP A 49 -4.33 -0.74 -2.21
N ALA A 50 -5.64 -0.58 -2.00
CA ALA A 50 -6.61 -1.61 -2.36
C ALA A 50 -6.62 -1.86 -3.86
N ASP A 51 -7.13 -3.03 -4.26
CA ASP A 51 -7.38 -3.30 -5.67
C ASP A 51 -8.33 -2.26 -6.27
N SER A 52 -8.12 -1.93 -7.55
CA SER A 52 -8.91 -0.92 -8.28
C SER A 52 -10.40 -1.24 -8.31
N ASP A 53 -10.78 -2.53 -8.43
CA ASP A 53 -12.17 -2.98 -8.38
C ASP A 53 -12.82 -2.68 -7.02
N LYS A 54 -12.09 -2.84 -5.92
CA LYS A 54 -12.58 -2.59 -4.55
C LYS A 54 -12.66 -1.09 -4.24
N GLN A 55 -11.71 -0.31 -4.74
CA GLN A 55 -11.81 1.16 -4.68
C GLN A 55 -13.04 1.66 -5.43
N THR A 56 -13.27 1.14 -6.64
CA THR A 56 -14.44 1.46 -7.47
C THR A 56 -15.74 1.07 -6.77
N ALA A 57 -15.83 -0.16 -6.25
CA ALA A 57 -17.02 -0.62 -5.52
C ALA A 57 -17.35 0.26 -4.30
N TYR A 58 -16.34 0.73 -3.56
CA TYR A 58 -16.54 1.67 -2.47
C TYR A 58 -17.03 3.03 -2.96
N ASN A 59 -16.40 3.58 -4.01
CA ASN A 59 -16.80 4.87 -4.59
C ASN A 59 -18.23 4.85 -5.14
N ASP A 60 -18.62 3.77 -5.82
CA ASP A 60 -19.95 3.59 -6.39
C ASP A 60 -21.00 3.47 -5.28
N ALA A 61 -20.71 2.71 -4.22
CA ALA A 61 -21.60 2.57 -3.07
C ALA A 61 -21.81 3.91 -2.34
N VAL A 62 -20.73 4.70 -2.14
CA VAL A 62 -20.83 6.02 -1.52
C VAL A 62 -21.57 7.01 -2.43
N THR A 63 -21.35 6.96 -3.75
CA THR A 63 -22.07 7.81 -4.71
C THR A 63 -23.56 7.49 -4.70
N ALA A 64 -23.94 6.21 -4.74
CA ALA A 64 -25.33 5.78 -4.63
C ALA A 64 -25.97 6.22 -3.31
N ALA A 65 -25.25 6.12 -2.19
CA ALA A 65 -25.70 6.61 -0.89
C ALA A 65 -25.94 8.13 -0.89
N LYS A 66 -25.04 8.92 -1.49
CA LYS A 66 -25.20 10.38 -1.63
C LYS A 66 -26.41 10.74 -2.49
N THR A 67 -26.62 10.03 -3.60
CA THR A 67 -27.79 10.22 -4.45
C THR A 67 -29.09 9.97 -3.69
N LEU A 68 -29.15 8.93 -2.86
CA LEU A 68 -30.33 8.65 -2.01
C LEU A 68 -30.53 9.72 -0.92
N LEU A 69 -29.45 10.28 -0.37
CA LEU A 69 -29.50 11.34 0.63
C LEU A 69 -29.86 12.72 0.05
N ASP A 70 -29.65 12.93 -1.25
CA ASP A 70 -30.07 14.14 -1.93
C ASP A 70 -31.61 14.22 -1.98
N LYS A 71 -32.15 15.04 -1.09
CA LYS A 71 -33.59 15.25 -0.87
C LYS A 71 -34.34 15.74 -2.11
N THR A 72 -33.64 16.19 -3.16
CA THR A 72 -34.24 16.68 -4.42
C THR A 72 -34.45 15.58 -5.46
N ALA A 73 -33.75 14.45 -5.34
CA ALA A 73 -33.93 13.28 -6.18
C ALA A 73 -35.04 12.33 -5.67
N GLY A 74 -35.74 12.73 -4.59
CA GLY A 74 -36.66 11.94 -3.78
C GLY A 74 -37.79 11.26 -4.56
N THR A 75 -37.47 10.14 -5.19
CA THR A 75 -38.37 9.01 -5.23
C THR A 75 -38.83 8.73 -3.81
N ASN A 76 -40.07 8.28 -3.64
CA ASN A 76 -40.61 7.86 -2.35
C ASN A 76 -39.93 6.54 -1.94
N ASP A 77 -38.60 6.57 -1.85
CA ASP A 77 -37.74 5.42 -1.63
C ASP A 77 -38.13 4.81 -0.31
N ASN A 78 -38.39 3.51 -0.36
CA ASN A 78 -38.75 2.79 0.84
C ASN A 78 -37.50 2.68 1.73
N LYS A 79 -37.72 2.62 3.03
CA LYS A 79 -36.71 2.36 4.07
C LYS A 79 -35.71 1.26 3.67
N ALA A 80 -36.17 0.22 2.98
CA ALA A 80 -35.34 -0.89 2.54
C ALA A 80 -34.26 -0.49 1.53
N ALA A 81 -34.51 0.45 0.61
CA ALA A 81 -33.51 0.94 -0.33
C ALA A 81 -32.36 1.68 0.40
N VAL A 82 -32.70 2.50 1.41
CA VAL A 82 -31.74 3.21 2.25
C VAL A 82 -30.89 2.24 3.06
N GLU A 83 -31.52 1.24 3.67
CA GLU A 83 -30.83 0.18 4.43
C GLU A 83 -29.90 -0.66 3.54
N GLN A 84 -30.33 -0.99 2.31
CA GLN A 84 -29.51 -1.68 1.33
C GLN A 84 -28.30 -0.84 0.89
N ALA A 85 -28.47 0.47 0.69
CA ALA A 85 -27.36 1.36 0.36
C ALA A 85 -26.33 1.43 1.49
N LEU A 86 -26.78 1.53 2.73
CA LEU A 86 -25.89 1.50 3.91
C LEU A 86 -25.14 0.17 3.98
N GLN A 87 -25.82 -0.95 3.75
CA GLN A 87 -25.19 -2.27 3.72
C GLN A 87 -24.11 -2.37 2.63
N ARG A 88 -24.38 -1.84 1.43
CA ARG A 88 -23.41 -1.81 0.32
C ARG A 88 -22.17 -0.99 0.67
N VAL A 89 -22.35 0.20 1.27
CA VAL A 89 -21.23 1.04 1.73
C VAL A 89 -20.36 0.27 2.75
N ASN A 90 -20.98 -0.32 3.77
CA ASN A 90 -20.26 -1.07 4.80
C ASN A 90 -19.53 -2.30 4.24
N THR A 91 -20.17 -3.01 3.32
CA THR A 91 -19.59 -4.20 2.67
C THR A 91 -18.39 -3.81 1.81
N ALA A 92 -18.53 -2.80 0.94
CA ALA A 92 -17.46 -2.34 0.07
C ALA A 92 -16.28 -1.76 0.86
N LYS A 93 -16.55 -1.02 1.94
CA LYS A 93 -15.53 -0.50 2.86
C LYS A 93 -14.74 -1.62 3.55
N THR A 94 -15.43 -2.65 4.02
CA THR A 94 -14.78 -3.82 4.65
C THR A 94 -13.98 -4.63 3.64
N ALA A 95 -14.42 -4.65 2.37
CA ALA A 95 -13.73 -5.34 1.29
C ALA A 95 -12.42 -4.65 0.87
N LEU A 96 -12.19 -3.39 1.21
CA LEU A 96 -10.93 -2.70 0.93
C LEU A 96 -9.75 -3.49 1.52
N ASN A 97 -8.77 -3.81 0.68
CA ASN A 97 -7.75 -4.81 0.97
C ASN A 97 -6.31 -4.28 0.92
N GLY A 98 -6.11 -2.96 1.06
CA GLY A 98 -4.77 -2.36 1.05
C GLY A 98 -3.81 -2.98 2.08
N ASP A 99 -4.29 -3.30 3.29
CA ASP A 99 -3.45 -3.94 4.34
C ASP A 99 -2.94 -5.31 3.89
N ALA A 100 -3.81 -6.12 3.28
CA ALA A 100 -3.47 -7.46 2.81
C ALA A 100 -2.47 -7.38 1.65
N ARG A 101 -2.67 -6.42 0.74
CA ARG A 101 -1.74 -6.17 -0.38
C ARG A 101 -0.38 -5.69 0.11
N LEU A 102 -0.33 -4.83 1.12
CA LEU A 102 0.93 -4.41 1.75
C LEU A 102 1.67 -5.60 2.35
N ASN A 103 0.98 -6.46 3.11
CA ASN A 103 1.59 -7.65 3.69
C ASN A 103 2.11 -8.62 2.63
N GLN A 104 1.36 -8.81 1.54
CA GLN A 104 1.81 -9.61 0.41
C GLN A 104 3.06 -9.00 -0.24
N ALA A 105 3.08 -7.68 -0.49
CA ALA A 105 4.23 -6.98 -1.05
C ALA A 105 5.48 -7.15 -0.17
N LYS A 106 5.33 -7.02 1.16
CA LYS A 106 6.43 -7.24 2.11
C LYS A 106 6.97 -8.67 2.05
N ASN A 107 6.09 -9.66 1.98
CA ASN A 107 6.51 -11.06 1.89
C ASN A 107 7.23 -11.35 0.58
N THR A 108 6.71 -10.87 -0.55
CA THR A 108 7.36 -10.99 -1.85
C THR A 108 8.74 -10.33 -1.85
N ALA A 109 8.84 -9.11 -1.34
CA ALA A 109 10.13 -8.39 -1.27
C ALA A 109 11.15 -9.13 -0.40
N LYS A 110 10.73 -9.67 0.76
CA LYS A 110 11.60 -10.49 1.63
C LYS A 110 12.05 -11.78 0.96
N GLN A 111 11.16 -12.46 0.24
CA GLN A 111 11.51 -13.68 -0.50
C GLN A 111 12.53 -13.39 -1.60
N GLN A 112 12.33 -12.32 -2.37
CA GLN A 112 13.29 -11.93 -3.41
C GLN A 112 14.64 -11.52 -2.82
N LEU A 113 14.64 -10.73 -1.74
CA LEU A 113 15.85 -10.34 -1.02
C LEU A 113 16.65 -11.55 -0.54
N ALA A 114 15.98 -12.61 -0.08
CA ALA A 114 16.65 -13.84 0.34
C ALA A 114 17.41 -14.53 -0.82
N THR A 115 16.93 -14.41 -2.05
CA THR A 115 17.58 -15.00 -3.24
C THR A 115 18.80 -14.22 -3.76
N MET A 116 19.00 -12.99 -3.28
CA MET A 116 20.12 -12.13 -3.71
C MET A 116 21.44 -12.64 -3.13
N SER A 117 22.33 -13.15 -3.96
CA SER A 117 23.57 -13.82 -3.55
C SER A 117 24.77 -12.89 -3.40
N HIS A 118 24.68 -11.65 -3.87
CA HIS A 118 25.79 -10.70 -3.87
C HIS A 118 25.70 -9.67 -2.74
N LEU A 119 24.58 -9.59 -2.03
CA LEU A 119 24.47 -8.74 -0.85
C LEU A 119 25.18 -9.36 0.36
N THR A 120 25.74 -8.51 1.22
CA THR A 120 26.22 -8.94 2.55
C THR A 120 25.05 -9.16 3.51
N ASP A 121 25.30 -9.89 4.60
CA ASP A 121 24.27 -10.12 5.64
C ASP A 121 23.80 -8.81 6.28
N ALA A 122 24.69 -7.84 6.47
CA ALA A 122 24.34 -6.52 6.98
C ALA A 122 23.41 -5.75 6.03
N GLN A 123 23.71 -5.78 4.72
CA GLN A 123 22.86 -5.16 3.69
C GLN A 123 21.48 -5.83 3.66
N LYS A 124 21.42 -7.17 3.71
CA LYS A 124 20.16 -7.90 3.78
C LYS A 124 19.36 -7.59 5.04
N ALA A 125 20.01 -7.50 6.20
CA ALA A 125 19.35 -7.15 7.46
C ALA A 125 18.74 -5.75 7.41
N ASN A 126 19.50 -4.76 6.90
CA ASN A 126 19.02 -3.40 6.72
C ASN A 126 17.82 -3.34 5.76
N LEU A 127 17.93 -3.96 4.59
CA LEU A 127 16.84 -4.00 3.60
C LEU A 127 15.61 -4.73 4.14
N THR A 128 15.78 -5.80 4.93
CA THR A 128 14.68 -6.48 5.62
C THR A 128 13.96 -5.54 6.58
N SER A 129 14.70 -4.77 7.39
CA SER A 129 14.12 -3.78 8.29
C SER A 129 13.35 -2.68 7.54
N GLN A 130 13.89 -2.20 6.41
CA GLN A 130 13.21 -1.23 5.56
C GLN A 130 11.90 -1.79 5.00
N ILE A 131 11.91 -3.03 4.48
CA ILE A 131 10.69 -3.70 3.99
C ILE A 131 9.64 -3.79 5.10
N GLU A 132 10.04 -4.17 6.31
CA GLU A 132 9.12 -4.30 7.45
C GLU A 132 8.52 -2.97 7.89
N ARG A 133 9.30 -1.89 7.83
CA ARG A 133 8.86 -0.52 8.11
C ARG A 133 8.05 0.11 6.98
N GLY A 134 8.04 -0.47 5.78
CA GLY A 134 7.28 0.03 4.64
C GLY A 134 5.79 0.17 4.97
N THR A 135 5.22 1.35 4.68
CA THR A 135 3.83 1.66 5.01
C THR A 135 2.90 1.60 3.80
N THR A 136 3.43 1.47 2.57
CA THR A 136 2.63 1.38 1.34
C THR A 136 3.21 0.32 0.41
N VAL A 137 2.35 -0.24 -0.45
CA VAL A 137 2.76 -1.23 -1.47
C VAL A 137 3.84 -0.67 -2.37
N ALA A 138 3.66 0.57 -2.86
CA ALA A 138 4.63 1.23 -3.72
C ALA A 138 5.98 1.47 -3.02
N GLY A 139 5.96 1.87 -1.73
CA GLY A 139 7.18 2.05 -0.95
C GLY A 139 7.98 0.75 -0.79
N VAL A 140 7.29 -0.36 -0.51
CA VAL A 140 7.93 -1.69 -0.40
C VAL A 140 8.50 -2.15 -1.74
N GLN A 141 7.78 -1.92 -2.85
CA GLN A 141 8.27 -2.22 -4.20
C GLN A 141 9.51 -1.39 -4.56
N GLY A 142 9.57 -0.12 -4.14
CA GLY A 142 10.76 0.72 -4.29
C GLY A 142 11.98 0.16 -3.55
N ILE A 143 11.79 -0.31 -2.31
CA ILE A 143 12.86 -0.96 -1.54
C ILE A 143 13.34 -2.24 -2.23
N GLN A 144 12.42 -3.04 -2.78
CA GLN A 144 12.76 -4.25 -3.55
C GLN A 144 13.59 -3.92 -4.81
N ALA A 145 13.23 -2.86 -5.53
CA ALA A 145 14.00 -2.40 -6.68
C ALA A 145 15.42 -1.95 -6.28
N ASN A 146 15.54 -1.16 -5.20
CA ASN A 146 16.83 -0.74 -4.67
C ASN A 146 17.70 -1.92 -4.23
N ALA A 147 17.10 -2.95 -3.63
CA ALA A 147 17.80 -4.18 -3.27
C ALA A 147 18.38 -4.88 -4.51
N GLY A 148 17.62 -4.93 -5.61
CA GLY A 148 18.07 -5.47 -6.89
C GLY A 148 19.25 -4.69 -7.47
N THR A 149 19.17 -3.35 -7.48
CA THR A 149 20.26 -2.48 -7.93
C THR A 149 21.52 -2.66 -7.07
N LEU A 150 21.38 -2.72 -5.74
CA LEU A 150 22.50 -2.93 -4.85
C LEU A 150 23.15 -4.29 -5.07
N ASN A 151 22.36 -5.35 -5.27
CA ASN A 151 22.86 -6.68 -5.53
C ASN A 151 23.70 -6.72 -6.83
N GLU A 152 23.24 -6.03 -7.87
CA GLU A 152 23.99 -5.92 -9.12
C GLU A 152 25.29 -5.10 -8.96
N ALA A 153 25.24 -3.98 -8.24
CA ALA A 153 26.45 -3.21 -7.94
C ALA A 153 27.48 -4.03 -7.15
N MET A 154 27.02 -4.84 -6.19
CA MET A 154 27.87 -5.74 -5.41
C MET A 154 28.44 -6.89 -6.25
N ASN A 155 27.73 -7.34 -7.29
CA ASN A 155 28.25 -8.29 -8.27
C ASN A 155 29.38 -7.67 -9.08
N GLN A 156 29.17 -6.45 -9.59
CA GLN A 156 30.17 -5.70 -10.35
C GLN A 156 31.43 -5.41 -9.52
N LEU A 157 31.27 -5.05 -8.25
CA LEU A 157 32.39 -4.86 -7.33
C LEU A 157 33.21 -6.14 -7.11
N ARG A 158 32.56 -7.32 -7.04
CA ARG A 158 33.29 -8.60 -6.96
C ARG A 158 34.05 -8.91 -8.24
N GLN A 159 33.45 -8.61 -9.40
CA GLN A 159 34.09 -8.83 -10.69
C GLN A 159 35.30 -7.92 -10.90
N SER A 160 35.25 -6.66 -10.45
CA SER A 160 36.35 -5.71 -10.62
C SER A 160 37.64 -6.12 -9.89
N ILE A 161 37.52 -6.90 -8.82
CA ILE A 161 38.67 -7.42 -8.06
C ILE A 161 38.94 -8.91 -8.29
N ALA A 162 38.20 -9.57 -9.19
CA ALA A 162 38.33 -11.01 -9.42
C ALA A 162 39.72 -11.40 -9.95
N SER A 163 40.35 -10.53 -10.74
CA SER A 163 41.69 -10.75 -11.29
C SER A 163 42.81 -10.25 -10.37
N LYS A 164 42.53 -9.92 -9.10
CA LYS A 164 43.50 -9.22 -8.24
C LYS A 164 44.85 -9.94 -8.12
N ASP A 165 44.82 -11.27 -7.99
CA ASP A 165 46.03 -12.07 -7.78
C ASP A 165 46.86 -12.13 -9.07
N ALA A 166 46.20 -12.19 -10.23
CA ALA A 166 46.86 -12.12 -11.53
C ALA A 166 47.47 -10.74 -11.78
N THR A 167 46.78 -9.66 -11.41
CA THR A 167 47.31 -8.29 -11.49
C THR A 167 48.53 -8.14 -10.58
N LYS A 168 48.48 -8.62 -9.33
CA LYS A 168 49.63 -8.52 -8.39
C LYS A 168 50.85 -9.35 -8.80
N ALA A 169 50.66 -10.35 -9.66
CA ALA A 169 51.73 -11.20 -10.18
C ALA A 169 52.26 -10.74 -11.55
N SER A 170 51.66 -9.71 -12.17
CA SER A 170 52.09 -9.25 -13.49
C SER A 170 53.35 -8.39 -13.40
N GLU A 171 54.14 -8.41 -14.47
CA GLU A 171 55.31 -7.54 -14.62
C GLU A 171 54.89 -6.06 -14.54
N ASP A 172 53.77 -5.68 -15.20
CA ASP A 172 53.21 -4.32 -15.13
C ASP A 172 53.00 -3.82 -13.69
N TYR A 173 52.54 -4.68 -12.78
CA TYR A 173 52.36 -4.30 -11.38
C TYR A 173 53.70 -4.15 -10.66
N HIS A 174 54.64 -5.05 -10.91
CA HIS A 174 55.98 -5.00 -10.31
C HIS A 174 56.82 -3.83 -10.83
N ASP A 175 56.64 -3.43 -12.09
CA ASP A 175 57.29 -2.30 -12.74
C ASP A 175 56.63 -0.95 -12.38
N ALA A 176 55.37 -0.97 -11.91
CA ALA A 176 54.69 0.22 -11.46
C ALA A 176 55.42 0.84 -10.24
N ASN A 177 55.40 2.18 -10.16
CA ASN A 177 55.94 2.87 -9.00
C ASN A 177 55.12 2.56 -7.73
N THR A 178 55.72 2.83 -6.57
CA THR A 178 55.13 2.54 -5.26
C THR A 178 53.76 3.20 -5.06
N ASP A 179 53.54 4.41 -5.58
CA ASP A 179 52.26 5.11 -5.42
C ASP A 179 51.12 4.40 -6.16
N LEU A 180 51.38 3.92 -7.39
CA LEU A 180 50.42 3.14 -8.18
C LEU A 180 50.14 1.78 -7.56
N GLN A 181 51.17 1.10 -7.03
CA GLN A 181 51.01 -0.16 -6.32
C GLN A 181 50.16 0.00 -5.06
N ASN A 182 50.42 1.05 -4.27
CA ASN A 182 49.65 1.37 -3.07
C ASN A 182 48.21 1.72 -3.41
N ALA A 183 47.97 2.59 -4.38
CA ALA A 183 46.61 2.97 -4.80
C ALA A 183 45.78 1.76 -5.25
N TYR A 184 46.40 0.82 -5.99
CA TYR A 184 45.76 -0.43 -6.37
C TYR A 184 45.44 -1.31 -5.16
N ASN A 185 46.40 -1.51 -4.26
CA ASN A 185 46.23 -2.31 -3.05
C ASN A 185 45.13 -1.74 -2.13
N ASP A 186 45.09 -0.42 -1.97
CA ASP A 186 44.09 0.27 -1.17
C ASP A 186 42.70 0.12 -1.79
N ALA A 187 42.57 0.26 -3.10
CA ALA A 187 41.30 0.06 -3.81
C ALA A 187 40.79 -1.38 -3.67
N VAL A 188 41.66 -2.39 -3.82
CA VAL A 188 41.31 -3.80 -3.62
C VAL A 188 40.89 -4.05 -2.17
N THR A 189 41.67 -3.55 -1.20
CA THR A 189 41.37 -3.70 0.23
C THR A 189 40.02 -3.08 0.58
N ASN A 190 39.71 -1.89 0.07
CA ASN A 190 38.43 -1.23 0.27
C ASN A 190 37.26 -2.03 -0.34
N ALA A 191 37.43 -2.55 -1.56
CA ALA A 191 36.43 -3.39 -2.21
C ALA A 191 36.17 -4.69 -1.43
N GLU A 192 37.23 -5.36 -0.97
CA GLU A 192 37.15 -6.55 -0.11
C GLU A 192 36.45 -6.25 1.22
N GLY A 193 36.73 -5.09 1.81
CA GLY A 193 36.05 -4.59 3.00
C GLY A 193 34.55 -4.47 2.79
N ILE A 194 34.11 -3.89 1.68
CA ILE A 194 32.68 -3.76 1.33
C ILE A 194 32.04 -5.14 1.07
N ILE A 195 32.73 -6.02 0.34
CA ILE A 195 32.23 -7.37 -0.02
C ILE A 195 32.07 -8.27 1.21
N SER A 196 32.96 -8.12 2.20
CA SER A 196 32.98 -8.92 3.43
C SER A 196 32.28 -8.24 4.61
N ALA A 197 31.78 -7.01 4.42
CA ALA A 197 31.28 -6.18 5.50
C ALA A 197 30.17 -6.90 6.30
N THR A 198 30.46 -7.18 7.57
CA THR A 198 29.50 -7.69 8.55
C THR A 198 28.68 -6.58 9.20
N ASN A 199 29.07 -5.32 8.97
CA ASN A 199 28.37 -4.11 9.37
C ASN A 199 28.05 -3.28 8.11
N ASN A 200 26.99 -2.49 8.13
CA ASN A 200 26.63 -1.67 6.99
C ASN A 200 27.72 -0.59 6.76
N PRO A 201 28.25 -0.39 5.54
CA PRO A 201 29.01 0.83 5.28
C PRO A 201 28.07 2.03 5.55
N GLU A 202 28.53 2.99 6.34
CA GLU A 202 27.83 4.26 6.58
C GLU A 202 27.67 5.08 5.29
#